data_AF-A0A838JYQ3-F1
#
_entry.id   AF-A0A838JYQ3-F1
#
_cell.length_a   1.000
_cell.length_b   1.000
_cell.length_c   1.000
_cell.angle_alpha   90.00
_cell.angle_beta   90.00
_cell.angle_gamma   90.00
#
_symmetry.space_group_name_H-M   'P 1'
#
loop_
_entity.id
_entity.type
_entity.pdbx_description
1 polymer ?
#
loop_
_entity_poly.entity_id
_entity_poly.type
_entity_poly.pdbx_seq_one_letter_code
_entity_poly.pdbx_strand_id
1 'polypeptide(L)' 'MARLPGCVKEAHYRQDWPRPEGTLSDSVGYTLLRQDWERGTTTPVAWDDEPAGPQVAKR' A
#
# COMPACT_ATOMS: atom_id res chain seq x y z
N MET A 1 9.50 9.24 8.05
CA MET A 1 8.86 9.15 6.73
C MET A 1 7.70 10.12 6.71
N ALA A 2 7.90 11.33 6.19
CA ALA A 2 6.80 12.28 6.01
C ALA A 2 6.04 11.87 4.74
N ARG A 3 4.77 11.48 4.88
CA ARG A 3 3.88 11.26 3.73
C ARG A 3 3.65 12.61 3.04
N LEU A 4 3.64 12.63 1.71
CA LEU A 4 3.19 13.82 0.98
C LEU A 4 1.73 14.12 1.37
N PRO A 5 1.33 15.39 1.53
CA PRO A 5 -0.06 15.73 1.80
C PRO A 5 -0.95 15.17 0.69
N GLY A 6 -1.97 14.39 1.05
CA GLY A 6 -2.93 13.80 0.11
C GLY A 6 -2.55 12.43 -0.48
N CYS A 7 -1.35 11.89 -0.24
CA CYS A 7 -1.06 10.52 -0.71
C CYS A 7 -1.72 9.46 0.18
N VAL A 8 -2.15 8.37 -0.46
CA VAL A 8 -2.80 7.21 0.19
C VAL A 8 -1.87 6.01 0.13
N LYS A 9 -1.93 5.14 1.15
CA LYS A 9 -1.23 3.84 1.12
C LYS A 9 -1.98 2.95 0.12
N GLU A 10 -1.26 2.34 -0.81
CA GLU A 10 -1.84 1.41 -1.79
C GLU A 10 -1.20 0.01 -1.74
N ALA A 11 -0.03 -0.14 -1.12
CA ALA A 11 0.63 -1.43 -1.02
C ALA A 11 1.36 -1.64 0.32
N HIS A 12 1.47 -2.90 0.73
CA HIS A 12 2.37 -3.36 1.79
C HIS A 12 3.02 -4.67 1.35
N TYR A 13 4.27 -4.57 0.93
CA TYR A 13 5.07 -5.71 0.54
C TYR A 13 5.86 -6.19 1.76
N ARG A 14 5.86 -7.50 1.99
CA ARG A 14 6.52 -8.11 3.15
C ARG A 14 7.79 -8.80 2.70
N GLN A 15 8.90 -8.53 3.39
CA GLN A 15 10.21 -9.10 3.10
C GLN A 15 10.59 -8.95 1.61
N ASP A 16 10.38 -7.78 1.03
CA ASP A 16 10.55 -7.56 -0.41
C ASP A 16 11.78 -6.71 -0.75
N TRP A 17 12.24 -5.86 0.18
CA TRP A 17 13.31 -4.91 -0.09
C TRP A 17 14.65 -5.38 0.48
N PRO A 18 15.66 -5.65 -0.36
CA PRO A 18 16.97 -6.07 0.09
C PRO A 18 17.70 -4.91 0.78
N ARG A 19 18.27 -5.21 1.93
CA ARG A 19 19.16 -4.30 2.65
C ARG A 19 20.63 -4.76 2.56
N PRO A 20 21.61 -3.83 2.72
CA PRO A 20 23.03 -4.13 2.51
C PRO A 20 23.61 -5.30 3.33
N GLU A 21 23.05 -5.57 4.50
CA GLU A 21 23.41 -6.63 5.43
C GLU A 21 22.74 -7.98 5.14
N GLY A 22 22.04 -8.10 4.00
CA GLY A 22 21.48 -9.36 3.52
C GLY A 22 20.11 -9.73 4.11
N THR A 23 19.50 -8.85 4.90
CA THR A 23 18.12 -9.04 5.37
C THR A 23 17.10 -8.36 4.43
N LEU A 24 15.87 -8.85 4.46
CA LEU A 24 14.75 -8.24 3.72
C LEU A 24 13.91 -7.39 4.66
N SER A 25 13.59 -6.18 4.22
CA SER A 25 12.64 -5.30 4.90
C SER A 25 11.28 -5.34 4.24
N ASP A 26 10.27 -4.96 5.01
CA ASP A 26 8.95 -4.65 4.47
C ASP A 26 8.97 -3.28 3.81
N SER A 27 8.19 -3.13 2.73
CA SER A 27 8.03 -1.87 1.98
C SER A 27 6.57 -1.45 1.92
N VAL A 28 6.35 -0.14 1.93
CA VAL A 28 5.01 0.45 1.84
C VAL A 28 4.95 1.39 0.64
N GLY A 29 4.00 1.13 -0.26
CA GLY A 29 3.72 1.99 -1.40
C GLY A 29 2.68 3.05 -1.03
N TYR A 30 3.00 4.32 -1.30
CA TYR A 30 2.05 5.43 -1.24
C TYR A 30 1.92 6.07 -2.63
N THR A 31 0.69 6.36 -3.04
CA THR A 31 0.40 6.94 -4.35
C THR A 31 -0.49 8.17 -4.18
N LEU A 32 -0.40 9.10 -5.13
CA LEU A 32 -1.26 10.27 -5.23
C LEU A 32 -1.83 10.31 -6.64
N LEU A 33 -3.15 10.26 -6.77
CA LEU A 33 -3.79 10.39 -8.07
C LEU A 33 -3.64 11.82 -8.58
N ARG A 34 -3.34 11.96 -9.88
CA ARG A 34 -3.21 13.29 -10.51
C ARG A 34 -4.46 14.14 -10.33
N GLN A 35 -5.64 13.54 -10.50
CA GLN A 35 -6.93 14.24 -10.35
C GLN A 35 -7.16 14.72 -8.92
N ASP A 36 -6.72 13.94 -7.92
CA ASP A 36 -6.80 14.31 -6.51
C ASP A 36 -5.87 15.48 -6.19
N TRP A 37 -4.66 15.48 -6.75
CA TRP A 37 -3.76 16.62 -6.64
C TRP A 37 -4.33 17.88 -7.29
N GLU A 38 -4.86 17.77 -8.52
CA GLU A 38 -5.45 18.90 -9.26
C GLU A 38 -6.68 19.49 -8.56
N ARG A 39 -7.46 18.66 -7.86
CA ARG A 39 -8.71 19.06 -7.18
C ARG A 39 -8.54 19.32 -5.68
N GLY A 40 -7.38 19.03 -5.11
CA GLY A 40 -7.15 19.07 -3.67
C GLY A 40 -7.99 18.03 -2.90
N THR A 41 -8.33 16.91 -3.53
CA THR A 41 -9.12 15.82 -2.93
C THR A 41 -8.23 14.63 -2.58
N THR A 42 -8.83 13.60 -1.96
CA THR A 42 -8.15 12.33 -1.70
C THR A 42 -9.15 11.20 -1.88
N THR A 43 -8.88 10.31 -2.82
CA THR A 43 -9.68 9.12 -3.07
C THR A 43 -9.12 7.95 -2.24
N PRO A 44 -9.90 7.36 -1.32
CA PRO A 44 -9.42 6.24 -0.52
C PRO A 44 -9.36 4.94 -1.33
N VAL A 45 -8.41 4.07 -0.98
CA VAL A 45 -8.34 2.69 -1.51
C VAL A 45 -9.41 1.84 -0.83
N ALA A 46 -10.20 1.13 -1.63
CA ALA A 46 -11.10 0.10 -1.14
C ALA A 46 -10.30 -1.21 -0.97
N TRP A 47 -9.92 -1.54 0.27
CA TRP A 47 -9.09 -2.72 0.55
C TRP A 47 -9.84 -4.05 0.51
N ASP A 48 -11.17 -4.01 0.63
CA ASP A 48 -12.06 -5.16 0.62
C ASP A 48 -12.80 -5.27 -0.73
N ASP A 49 -12.15 -4.88 -1.84
CA ASP A 49 -12.71 -4.88 -3.19
C ASP A 49 -12.66 -6.26 -3.87
N GLU A 50 -11.92 -7.21 -3.29
CA GLU A 50 -11.91 -8.59 -3.72
C GLU A 50 -13.08 -9.40 -3.11
N PRO A 51 -13.72 -10.31 -3.88
CA PRO A 51 -14.69 -11.24 -3.32
C PRO A 51 -14.01 -12.17 -2.30
N ALA A 52 -14.65 -12.40 -1.16
CA ALA A 52 -14.14 -13.30 -0.13
C ALA A 52 -13.87 -14.70 -0.72
N GLY A 53 -12.60 -15.02 -0.94
CA GLY A 53 -12.18 -16.34 -1.38
C GLY A 53 -12.47 -17.41 -0.32
N PRO A 54 -12.46 -18.70 -0.70
CA PRO A 54 -12.65 -19.78 0.26
C PRO A 54 -11.58 -19.68 1.36
N GLN A 55 -12.02 -19.58 2.62
CA GLN A 55 -11.14 -19.58 3.78
C GLN A 55 -10.47 -20.94 3.89
N VAL A 56 -9.19 -21.01 3.50
CA VAL A 56 -8.38 -22.21 3.73
C VAL A 56 -8.16 -22.31 5.24
N ALA A 57 -8.73 -23.34 5.87
CA ALA A 57 -8.53 -23.62 7.28
C ALA A 57 -7.03 -23.76 7.56
N LYS A 58 -6.48 -22.82 8.34
CA LYS A 58 -5.10 -22.89 8.81
C LYS A 58 -5.00 -24.09 9.77
N ARG A 59 -4.14 -25.05 9.43
CA ARG A 59 -3.76 -26.17 10.30
C ARG A 59 -2.86 -25.69 11.44
#